data_AF-A0A200R6D4-F1
#
_entry.id   AF-A0A200R6D4-F1
#
_cell.length_a   1.000
_cell.length_b   1.000
_cell.length_c   1.000
_cell.angle_alpha   90.00
_cell.angle_beta   90.00
_cell.angle_gamma   90.00
#
_symmetry.space_group_name_H-M   'P 1'
#
loop_
_entity.id
_entity.type
_entity.pdbx_description
1 polymer ?
#
loop_
_entity_poly.entity_id
_entity_poly.type
_entity_poly.pdbx_seq_one_letter_code
_entity_poly.pdbx_strand_id
1 'polypeptide(L)'
;MTPPIETPNKATNSRQFSHAPLNERILSSMSRRAVAAHPWHDLEIGPEAPIVFNCVVEIGKGSKVKYELDKKTGLIKVDRVLYSSVVYPHNYGFIPRTLCEDNDPMDVLVLMQEPVLPGCFLRAKAIGLMPMIDQGEKDDKIIAEPLRLIYRRELEEIGWFDFAKGGD
;
A
#
# COMPACT_ATOMS: atom_id res chain seq x y z
N MET A 1 7.21 74.60 -38.35
CA MET A 1 6.56 73.74 -37.35
C MET A 1 5.77 72.70 -38.12
N THR A 2 6.30 71.49 -38.19
CA THR A 2 5.85 70.39 -39.07
C THR A 2 4.62 69.70 -38.47
N PRO A 3 3.60 69.33 -39.27
CA PRO A 3 2.45 68.55 -38.79
C PRO A 3 2.85 67.09 -38.50
N PRO A 4 2.13 66.39 -37.60
CA PRO A 4 2.46 65.01 -37.24
C PRO A 4 2.06 64.06 -38.39
N ILE A 5 3.03 63.28 -38.89
CA ILE A 5 2.78 62.25 -39.91
C ILE A 5 2.61 60.90 -39.21
N GLU A 6 1.51 60.25 -39.56
CA GLU A 6 0.97 59.00 -39.06
C GLU A 6 1.99 57.85 -39.03
N THR A 7 1.99 57.08 -37.95
CA THR A 7 2.70 55.80 -37.88
C THR A 7 1.86 54.70 -38.54
N PRO A 8 2.45 53.81 -39.35
CA PRO A 8 1.68 52.81 -40.08
C PRO A 8 1.18 51.69 -39.14
N ASN A 9 -0.12 51.39 -39.27
CA ASN A 9 -0.81 50.26 -38.67
C ASN A 9 -0.02 48.94 -38.88
N LYS A 10 0.62 48.44 -37.82
CA LYS A 10 1.05 47.04 -37.76
C LYS A 10 -0.18 46.19 -37.43
N ALA A 11 -0.81 45.67 -38.48
CA ALA A 11 -1.89 44.69 -38.36
C ALA A 11 -1.44 43.53 -37.46
N THR A 12 -2.10 43.41 -36.30
CA THR A 12 -1.95 42.29 -35.38
C THR A 12 -2.49 41.05 -36.07
N ASN A 13 -1.60 40.25 -36.66
CA ASN A 13 -1.97 38.95 -37.21
C ASN A 13 -2.12 37.97 -36.04
N SER A 14 -3.25 38.06 -35.31
CA SER A 14 -3.62 37.08 -34.31
C SER A 14 -3.91 35.76 -35.02
N ARG A 15 -2.89 34.91 -35.16
CA ARG A 15 -3.12 33.50 -35.45
C ARG A 15 -3.95 32.94 -34.29
N GLN A 16 -5.26 32.87 -34.49
CA GLN A 16 -6.12 32.02 -33.67
C GLN A 16 -5.61 30.59 -33.86
N PHE A 17 -4.79 30.12 -32.92
CA PHE A 17 -4.55 28.70 -32.78
C PHE A 17 -5.89 28.09 -32.38
N SER A 18 -6.61 27.51 -33.34
CA SER A 18 -7.75 26.66 -33.05
C SER A 18 -7.22 25.52 -32.18
N HIS A 19 -7.48 25.59 -30.88
CA HIS A 19 -7.21 24.47 -29.98
C HIS A 19 -7.97 23.28 -30.57
N ALA A 20 -7.24 22.28 -31.06
CA ALA A 20 -7.86 21.01 -31.43
C ALA A 20 -8.65 20.55 -30.20
N PRO A 21 -9.97 20.28 -30.32
CA PRO A 21 -10.72 19.77 -29.18
C PRO A 21 -10.04 18.47 -28.76
N LEU A 22 -9.59 18.43 -27.50
CA LEU A 22 -8.97 17.24 -26.93
C LEU A 22 -9.94 16.08 -27.16
N ASN A 23 -9.49 15.04 -27.86
CA ASN A 23 -10.30 13.87 -28.16
C ASN A 23 -11.00 13.38 -26.87
N GLU A 24 -12.30 13.10 -26.94
CA GLU A 24 -13.09 12.63 -25.79
C GLU A 24 -12.46 11.41 -25.10
N ARG A 25 -11.68 10.60 -25.83
CA ARG A 25 -10.85 9.53 -25.24
C ARG A 25 -9.84 10.04 -24.22
N ILE A 26 -9.14 11.14 -24.50
CA ILE A 26 -8.17 11.79 -23.60
C ILE A 26 -8.89 12.35 -22.36
N LEU A 27 -10.06 12.98 -22.56
CA LEU A 27 -10.90 13.45 -21.48
C LEU A 27 -11.45 12.30 -20.63
N SER A 28 -11.84 11.18 -21.25
CA SER A 28 -12.30 9.97 -20.54
C SER A 28 -11.17 9.27 -19.76
N SER A 29 -9.93 9.34 -20.25
CA SER A 29 -8.76 8.83 -19.52
C SER A 29 -8.35 9.75 -18.38
N MET A 30 -8.65 11.04 -18.45
CA MET A 30 -8.47 11.98 -17.33
C MET A 30 -9.61 11.93 -16.31
N SER A 31 -10.83 11.58 -16.73
CA SER A 31 -11.98 11.39 -15.86
C SER A 31 -11.92 10.08 -15.06
N ARG A 32 -11.21 9.07 -15.58
CA ARG A 32 -10.61 8.03 -14.74
C ARG A 32 -9.34 8.60 -14.13
N ARG A 33 -9.48 9.53 -13.18
CA ARG A 33 -8.38 9.74 -12.24
C ARG A 33 -8.02 8.35 -11.72
N ALA A 34 -6.79 7.92 -11.98
CA ALA A 34 -6.14 6.94 -11.14
C ALA A 34 -6.00 7.64 -9.78
N VAL A 35 -7.10 7.74 -9.03
CA VAL A 35 -7.06 8.05 -7.62
C VAL A 35 -6.28 6.88 -7.05
N ALA A 36 -5.11 7.17 -6.49
CA ALA A 36 -4.31 6.14 -5.82
C ALA A 36 -5.25 5.42 -4.84
N ALA A 37 -5.34 4.09 -4.96
CA ALA A 37 -6.23 3.31 -4.14
C ALA A 37 -5.86 3.50 -2.67
N HIS A 38 -6.83 3.84 -1.84
CA HIS A 38 -6.68 4.02 -0.40
C HIS A 38 -6.55 2.63 0.27
N PRO A 39 -5.39 2.27 0.85
CA PRO A 39 -5.15 0.92 1.35
C PRO A 39 -6.16 0.43 2.39
N TRP A 40 -6.72 1.34 3.18
CA TRP A 40 -7.74 0.99 4.18
C TRP A 40 -9.16 0.87 3.63
N HIS A 41 -9.54 1.66 2.62
CA HIS A 41 -10.95 1.73 2.19
C HIS A 41 -11.19 0.97 0.90
N ASP A 42 -10.25 1.04 -0.04
CA ASP A 42 -10.41 0.48 -1.39
C ASP A 42 -10.01 -0.99 -1.44
N LEU A 43 -9.08 -1.45 -0.59
CA LEU A 43 -8.70 -2.85 -0.51
C LEU A 43 -9.78 -3.69 0.20
N GLU A 44 -10.18 -4.80 -0.41
CA GLU A 44 -11.11 -5.74 0.21
C GLU A 44 -10.42 -6.55 1.30
N ILE A 45 -11.15 -6.92 2.36
CA ILE A 45 -10.66 -7.82 3.42
C ILE A 45 -10.29 -9.19 2.84
N GLY A 46 -11.01 -9.64 1.81
CA GLY A 46 -10.85 -10.95 1.20
C GLY A 46 -12.01 -11.90 1.54
N PRO A 47 -12.31 -12.88 0.66
CA PRO A 47 -13.54 -13.66 0.70
C PRO A 47 -13.62 -14.70 1.84
N GLU A 48 -12.49 -15.01 2.47
CA GLU A 48 -12.35 -16.06 3.50
C GLU A 48 -12.22 -15.46 4.91
N ALA A 49 -12.51 -14.17 5.06
CA ALA A 49 -12.51 -13.50 6.35
C ALA A 49 -13.59 -14.10 7.28
N PRO A 50 -13.33 -14.23 8.60
CA PRO A 50 -12.17 -13.71 9.34
C PRO A 50 -10.97 -14.67 9.38
N ILE A 51 -11.09 -15.89 8.84
CA ILE A 51 -10.04 -16.92 8.96
C ILE A 51 -8.82 -16.56 8.12
N VAL A 52 -9.05 -16.07 6.89
CA VAL A 52 -8.01 -15.64 5.96
C VAL A 52 -8.38 -14.26 5.42
N PHE A 53 -7.47 -13.31 5.55
CA PHE A 53 -7.69 -11.91 5.20
C PHE A 53 -6.48 -11.30 4.51
N ASN A 54 -6.69 -10.18 3.82
CA ASN A 54 -5.64 -9.32 3.31
C ASN A 54 -5.14 -8.44 4.46
N CYS A 55 -3.81 -8.28 4.54
CA CYS A 55 -3.11 -7.46 5.52
C CYS A 55 -2.23 -6.48 4.76
N VAL A 56 -2.33 -5.19 5.05
CA VAL A 56 -1.39 -4.17 4.55
C VAL A 56 -0.26 -4.03 5.55
N VAL A 57 0.97 -4.29 5.14
CA VAL A 57 2.16 -4.17 6.00
C VAL A 57 2.56 -2.70 6.10
N GLU A 58 2.72 -2.22 7.32
CA GLU A 58 3.27 -0.90 7.61
C GLU A 58 4.74 -1.02 7.99
N ILE A 59 5.09 -1.97 8.85
CA ILE A 59 6.44 -2.09 9.39
C ILE A 59 7.00 -3.46 9.06
N GLY A 60 8.05 -3.46 8.25
CA GLY A 60 8.81 -4.68 7.96
C GLY A 60 9.58 -5.19 9.17
N LYS A 61 9.73 -6.52 9.26
CA LYS A 61 10.58 -7.17 10.26
C LYS A 61 11.99 -6.55 10.29
N GLY A 62 12.54 -6.33 11.49
CA GLY A 62 13.87 -5.78 11.69
C GLY A 62 13.95 -4.26 11.51
N SER A 63 12.87 -3.60 11.06
CA SER A 63 12.83 -2.15 10.94
C SER A 63 12.93 -1.48 12.31
N LYS A 64 13.61 -0.33 12.36
CA LYS A 64 13.57 0.64 13.46
C LYS A 64 12.62 1.80 13.18
N VAL A 65 12.14 1.91 11.95
CA VAL A 65 11.25 2.98 11.54
C VAL A 65 9.82 2.51 11.76
N LYS A 66 9.09 3.25 12.58
CA LYS A 66 7.64 3.09 12.73
C LYS A 66 6.98 3.85 11.58
N TYR A 67 6.46 3.09 10.63
CA TYR A 67 5.59 3.60 9.59
C TYR A 67 4.14 3.48 10.06
N GLU A 68 3.30 4.38 9.57
CA GLU A 68 1.87 4.44 9.86
C GLU A 68 1.10 4.81 8.60
N LEU A 69 -0.10 4.28 8.44
CA LEU A 69 -1.04 4.78 7.45
C LEU A 69 -1.54 6.18 7.86
N ASP A 70 -1.32 7.17 6.99
CA ASP A 70 -2.06 8.42 7.09
C ASP A 70 -3.49 8.22 6.56
N LYS A 71 -4.43 8.03 7.48
CA LYS A 71 -5.87 7.80 7.22
C LYS A 71 -6.52 8.81 6.28
N LYS A 72 -5.98 10.03 6.17
CA LYS A 72 -6.54 11.08 5.31
C LYS A 72 -6.08 10.94 3.85
N THR A 73 -4.83 10.56 3.64
CA THR A 73 -4.23 10.52 2.31
C THR A 73 -4.13 9.11 1.74
N GLY A 74 -4.21 8.08 2.59
CA GLY A 74 -3.97 6.69 2.22
C GLY A 74 -2.50 6.36 1.99
N LEU A 75 -1.59 7.28 2.31
CA LEU A 75 -0.16 7.08 2.13
C LEU A 75 0.50 6.54 3.40
N ILE A 76 1.58 5.79 3.22
CA ILE A 76 2.43 5.37 4.34
C ILE A 76 3.34 6.54 4.72
N LYS A 77 3.23 6.96 5.98
CA LYS A 77 3.99 8.04 6.60
C LYS A 77 4.99 7.46 7.59
N VAL A 78 6.14 8.12 7.74
CA VAL A 78 7.06 7.85 8.85
C VAL A 78 6.51 8.56 10.08
N ASP A 79 6.12 7.79 11.11
CA ASP A 79 5.76 8.32 12.43
C ASP A 79 7.04 8.75 13.16
N ARG A 80 7.96 7.79 13.36
CA ARG A 80 9.21 8.00 14.10
C ARG A 80 10.24 6.91 13.85
N VAL A 81 11.50 7.21 14.21
CA VAL A 81 12.59 6.22 14.27
C VAL A 81 12.84 5.86 15.73
N LEU A 82 12.86 4.56 16.04
CA LEU A 82 13.13 4.05 17.38
C LEU A 82 14.61 4.28 17.74
N TYR A 83 14.84 4.89 18.91
CA TYR A 83 16.18 5.29 19.37
C TYR A 83 16.99 4.10 19.94
N SER A 84 16.31 3.08 20.47
CA SER A 84 16.95 1.92 21.09
C SER A 84 17.44 0.90 20.07
N SER A 85 18.18 -0.12 20.54
CA SER A 85 18.52 -1.31 19.74
C SER A 85 17.31 -2.22 19.47
N VAL A 86 16.10 -1.78 19.81
CA VAL A 86 14.86 -2.52 19.59
C VAL A 86 14.46 -2.41 18.12
N VAL A 87 14.06 -3.54 17.57
CA VAL A 87 13.53 -3.68 16.21
C VAL A 87 12.22 -4.43 16.27
N TYR A 88 11.35 -4.21 15.30
CA TYR A 88 10.11 -4.98 15.20
C TYR A 88 10.43 -6.45 14.83
N PRO A 89 10.04 -7.45 15.65
CA PRO A 89 10.50 -8.83 15.49
C PRO A 89 9.85 -9.54 14.28
N HIS A 90 8.70 -9.05 13.84
CA HIS A 90 7.90 -9.58 12.74
C HIS A 90 7.28 -8.43 11.94
N ASN A 91 6.55 -8.74 10.87
CA ASN A 91 5.89 -7.72 10.06
C ASN A 91 4.61 -7.27 10.75
N TYR A 92 4.46 -5.96 10.92
CA TYR A 92 3.26 -5.33 11.48
C TYR A 92 2.48 -4.64 10.38
N GLY A 93 1.18 -4.66 10.52
CA GLY A 93 0.27 -4.02 9.60
C GLY A 93 -1.15 -4.04 10.13
N PHE A 94 -2.10 -3.83 9.22
CA PHE A 94 -3.51 -3.77 9.57
C PHE A 94 -4.39 -4.52 8.57
N ILE A 95 -5.61 -4.82 9.01
CA ILE A 95 -6.67 -5.40 8.19
C ILE A 95 -7.47 -4.25 7.55
N PRO A 96 -7.57 -4.18 6.21
CA PRO A 96 -8.33 -3.12 5.55
C PRO A 96 -9.82 -3.21 5.92
N ARG A 97 -10.59 -2.12 5.76
CA ARG A 97 -12.02 -2.03 6.06
C ARG A 97 -12.46 -2.53 7.45
N THR A 98 -11.57 -2.45 8.44
CA THR A 98 -11.88 -2.67 9.85
C THR A 98 -11.78 -1.36 10.62
N LEU A 99 -12.46 -1.28 11.77
CA LEU A 99 -12.42 -0.13 12.67
C LEU A 99 -12.56 -0.64 14.11
N CYS A 100 -11.56 -0.33 14.93
CA CYS A 100 -11.47 -0.66 16.35
C CYS A 100 -11.95 0.51 17.23
N GLU A 101 -12.01 0.28 18.54
CA GLU A 101 -12.51 1.25 19.53
C GLU A 101 -11.63 2.51 19.63
N ASP A 102 -10.34 2.38 19.30
CA ASP A 102 -9.33 3.44 19.20
C ASP A 102 -9.43 4.29 17.90
N ASN A 103 -10.42 4.00 17.04
CA ASN A 103 -10.58 4.58 15.70
C ASN A 103 -9.45 4.24 14.73
N ASP A 104 -8.73 3.15 14.97
CA ASP A 104 -7.73 2.59 14.07
C ASP A 104 -8.23 1.30 13.39
N PRO A 105 -7.65 0.95 12.23
CA PRO A 105 -7.82 -0.39 11.68
C PRO A 105 -7.38 -1.47 12.68
N MET A 106 -7.94 -2.68 12.57
CA MET A 106 -7.50 -3.82 13.37
C MET A 106 -6.05 -4.18 13.04
N ASP A 107 -5.21 -4.11 14.07
CA ASP A 107 -3.79 -4.43 13.99
C ASP A 107 -3.54 -5.92 13.81
N VAL A 108 -2.51 -6.24 13.02
CA VAL A 108 -2.06 -7.61 12.77
C VAL A 108 -0.55 -7.72 12.81
N LEU A 109 -0.10 -8.76 13.51
CA LEU A 109 1.27 -9.23 13.53
C LEU A 109 1.39 -10.48 12.65
N VAL A 110 2.10 -10.35 11.53
CA VAL A 110 2.33 -11.46 10.59
C VAL A 110 3.65 -12.15 10.90
N LEU A 111 3.56 -13.37 11.42
CA LEU A 111 4.69 -14.22 11.75
C LEU A 111 5.37 -14.73 10.48
N MET A 112 6.42 -14.03 10.07
CA MET A 112 7.18 -14.34 8.87
C MET A 112 8.67 -14.07 9.07
N GLN A 113 9.50 -14.83 8.34
CA GLN A 113 10.95 -14.73 8.41
C GLN A 113 11.51 -13.54 7.63
N GLU A 114 10.93 -13.26 6.46
CA GLU A 114 11.37 -12.17 5.60
C GLU A 114 10.65 -10.84 5.91
N PRO A 115 11.36 -9.71 5.80
CA PRO A 115 10.73 -8.39 5.90
C PRO A 115 9.92 -8.08 4.64
N VAL A 116 8.76 -7.46 4.83
CA VAL A 116 7.95 -6.91 3.74
C VAL A 116 8.07 -5.40 3.74
N LEU A 117 8.08 -4.83 2.55
CA LEU A 117 8.16 -3.38 2.39
C LEU A 117 6.86 -2.72 2.87
N PRO A 118 6.95 -1.55 3.53
CA PRO A 118 5.79 -0.75 3.90
C PRO A 118 4.88 -0.45 2.70
N GLY A 119 3.57 -0.57 2.89
CA GLY A 119 2.54 -0.34 1.86
C GLY A 119 2.25 -1.54 0.97
N CYS A 120 3.03 -2.62 1.04
CA CYS A 120 2.67 -3.89 0.40
C CYS A 120 1.57 -4.59 1.19
N PHE A 121 0.68 -5.30 0.50
CA PHE A 121 -0.29 -6.18 1.17
C PHE A 121 0.02 -7.64 0.88
N LEU A 122 -0.37 -8.52 1.80
CA LEU A 122 -0.24 -9.96 1.69
C LEU A 122 -1.51 -10.63 2.22
N ARG A 123 -1.70 -11.89 1.86
CA ARG A 123 -2.78 -12.71 2.41
C ARG A 123 -2.28 -13.44 3.65
N ALA A 124 -3.02 -13.39 4.75
CA ALA A 124 -2.65 -13.99 6.02
C ALA A 124 -3.80 -14.81 6.61
N LYS A 125 -3.47 -15.84 7.39
CA LYS A 125 -4.41 -16.67 8.13
C LYS A 125 -4.29 -16.37 9.62
N ALA A 126 -5.41 -16.07 10.27
CA ALA A 126 -5.46 -15.86 11.71
C ALA A 126 -5.05 -17.13 12.47
N ILE A 127 -4.19 -16.97 13.48
CA ILE A 127 -3.78 -18.02 14.42
C ILE A 127 -4.32 -17.73 15.83
N GLY A 128 -4.32 -16.46 16.23
CA GLY A 128 -4.75 -16.08 17.57
C GLY A 128 -4.92 -14.58 17.75
N LEU A 129 -5.25 -14.19 18.97
CA LEU A 129 -5.43 -12.82 19.42
C LEU A 129 -4.42 -12.56 20.55
N MET A 130 -3.74 -11.43 20.50
CA MET A 130 -2.91 -10.92 21.58
C MET A 130 -3.61 -9.71 22.19
N PRO A 131 -4.28 -9.87 23.34
CA PRO A 131 -4.91 -8.74 24.02
C PRO A 131 -3.83 -7.79 24.52
N MET A 132 -3.96 -6.50 24.20
CA MET A 132 -3.04 -5.48 24.65
C MET A 132 -3.82 -4.23 25.05
N ILE A 133 -3.28 -3.52 26.04
CA ILE A 133 -3.78 -2.23 26.49
C ILE A 133 -2.66 -1.24 26.17
N ASP A 134 -2.88 -0.35 25.20
CA ASP A 134 -1.97 0.76 24.92
C ASP A 134 -2.59 2.05 25.48
N GLN A 135 -1.85 2.73 26.35
CA GLN A 135 -2.25 4.01 26.97
C GLN A 135 -3.65 4.01 27.63
N GLY A 136 -4.15 2.85 28.05
CA GLY A 136 -5.47 2.68 28.69
C GLY A 136 -6.60 2.35 27.72
N GLU A 137 -6.33 2.30 26.42
CA GLU A 137 -7.26 1.86 25.38
C GLU A 137 -6.97 0.41 24.99
N LYS A 138 -8.02 -0.29 24.54
CA LYS A 138 -7.93 -1.69 24.14
C LYS A 138 -7.41 -1.79 22.70
N ASP A 139 -6.21 -2.33 22.55
CA ASP A 139 -5.48 -2.42 21.28
C ASP A 139 -5.13 -3.89 21.02
N ASP A 140 -6.16 -4.71 20.81
CA ASP A 140 -5.97 -6.14 20.54
C ASP A 140 -5.26 -6.32 19.19
N LYS A 141 -4.26 -7.19 19.15
CA LYS A 141 -3.53 -7.49 17.91
C LYS A 141 -3.82 -8.90 17.44
N ILE A 142 -4.19 -9.05 16.17
CA ILE A 142 -4.35 -10.37 15.55
C ILE A 142 -2.97 -10.96 15.26
N ILE A 143 -2.73 -12.20 15.66
CA ILE A 143 -1.54 -12.96 15.27
C ILE A 143 -1.90 -13.80 14.04
N ALA A 144 -1.12 -13.69 12.97
CA ALA A 144 -1.38 -14.40 11.72
C ALA A 144 -0.13 -15.01 11.10
N GLU A 145 -0.28 -16.06 10.30
CA GLU A 145 0.76 -16.57 9.40
C GLU A 145 0.47 -16.15 7.95
N PRO A 146 1.50 -15.93 7.11
CA PRO A 146 1.28 -15.67 5.69
C PRO A 146 0.64 -16.88 5.00
N LEU A 147 -0.41 -16.64 4.22
CA LEU A 147 -1.05 -17.65 3.40
C LEU A 147 -0.20 -17.88 2.15
N ARG A 148 0.46 -19.04 2.10
CA ARG A 148 1.11 -19.57 0.88
C ARG A 148 2.26 -18.70 0.37
N LEU A 149 3.22 -18.43 1.24
CA LEU A 149 4.60 -18.24 0.81
C LEU A 149 5.25 -19.62 0.84
N ILE A 150 6.01 -19.94 -0.20
CA ILE A 150 6.55 -21.27 -0.48
C ILE A 150 7.35 -21.81 0.73
N TYR A 151 6.69 -22.55 1.64
CA TYR A 151 7.31 -23.39 2.68
C TYR A 151 6.32 -24.44 3.25
N ARG A 152 5.22 -24.75 2.56
CA ARG A 152 4.27 -25.78 3.02
C ARG A 152 4.28 -27.09 2.23
N ARG A 153 5.03 -27.24 1.13
CA ARG A 153 4.97 -28.50 0.36
C ARG A 153 6.08 -28.81 -0.65
N GLU A 154 7.15 -28.04 -0.70
CA GLU A 154 8.23 -28.32 -1.66
C GLU A 154 9.19 -29.43 -1.25
N LEU A 155 9.02 -30.00 -0.04
CA LEU A 155 9.67 -31.27 0.34
C LEU A 155 8.83 -32.51 0.00
N GLU A 156 7.55 -32.37 -0.35
CA GLU A 156 6.69 -33.52 -0.71
C GLU A 156 6.30 -33.54 -2.20
N GLU A 157 6.28 -32.42 -2.91
CA GLU A 157 5.86 -32.37 -4.33
C GLU A 157 6.98 -32.10 -5.36
N ILE A 158 8.22 -31.76 -4.96
CA ILE A 158 9.26 -31.43 -5.96
C ILE A 158 9.93 -32.64 -6.61
N GLY A 159 9.85 -33.88 -6.09
CA GLY A 159 10.48 -35.02 -6.78
C GLY A 159 11.95 -34.75 -7.16
N TRP A 160 12.68 -33.99 -6.34
CA TRP A 160 14.02 -33.50 -6.66
C TRP A 160 15.04 -34.65 -6.81
N PHE A 161 14.68 -35.86 -6.36
CA PHE A 161 15.44 -37.10 -6.56
C PHE A 161 15.46 -37.60 -8.01
N ASP A 162 14.50 -37.21 -8.86
CA ASP A 162 14.40 -37.73 -10.23
C ASP A 162 15.09 -36.83 -11.27
N PHE A 163 15.23 -35.53 -11.00
CA PHE A 163 15.84 -34.59 -11.96
C PHE A 163 17.38 -34.58 -11.93
N ALA A 164 18.01 -35.08 -10.85
CA ALA A 164 19.47 -35.11 -10.69
C ALA A 164 20.15 -36.35 -11.33
N LYS A 165 19.40 -37.24 -12.00
CA LYS A 165 19.91 -38.50 -12.59
C LYS A 165 19.80 -38.61 -14.12
N GLY A 166 19.34 -37.59 -14.84
CA GLY A 166 19.12 -37.68 -16.29
C GLY A 166 20.06 -36.82 -17.10
N GLY A 167 21.30 -37.27 -17.27
CA GLY A 167 22.26 -36.68 -18.20
C GLY A 167 23.14 -37.79 -18.79
N ASP A 168 22.59 -38.51 -19.77
CA ASP A 168 23.30 -39.32 -20.77
C ASP A 168 22.75 -38.94 -22.16
#